data_AF-V2XVP7-F1
#
_entry.id   AF-V2XVP7-F1
#
_cell.length_a   1.000
_cell.length_b   1.000
_cell.length_c   1.000
_cell.angle_alpha   90.00
_cell.angle_beta   90.00
_cell.angle_gamma   90.00
#
_symmetry.space_group_name_H-M   'P 1'
#
loop_
_entity.id
_entity.type
_entity.pdbx_description
1 polymer ?
#
loop_
_entity_poly.entity_id
_entity_poly.type
_entity_poly.pdbx_seq_one_letter_code
_entity_poly.pdbx_strand_id
1 'polypeptide(L)'
;MAPRYVVFFGCWGIKRWTISVAALQFELLNLHQISLSMRFALLFWALSLTSRYACASPDAQSLQARQDSETRTDSIFIDPAEQPKLPTADQAQSASRLVGLNLDNIQGDILVGMKKKKELFFFFSIRDSKAFKSKIKRVHPLITTTKQLLSVRTQPITAVNLAFTQSGLNALGVTDDLADGAFKAGQFADAENLGDPGTGKWIPAFKGTSIHGVFILASDSLLRVNTQLLRIQAIMGSSIHESYRLQGSARPGNQEGHEHFGYMDGISQPAIAGFTVDPLPGQITLDPGQFILGERGDATNRPAWAKDGSFLAFRQLQQFVPEFDQFVIDNALKVPGLTKQENIDLFGARMVGRWKSGAPIDLAPLRDDQVLAKDARRNNDFNFNHGDGFDIVTNQTNCPFSAHIRKTRPRADFGEENTSIHIIRAGIPYGPEVTLLEKQLKKSSDLGILERGLAFVAYQSNIGSGFQFIQKNWVDNANFFFGKQVPPGVDPIIGSTNQGPSNGNTPRPVSGLDPLDPSRIITIKKDFVVSRGGEYFFSPSLSAILDPIAK
;
A
#
# COMPACT_ATOMS: atom_id res chain seq x y z
N MET A 1 1.64 -69.29 -9.88
CA MET A 1 0.97 -69.24 -11.20
C MET A 1 -0.12 -68.19 -11.15
N ALA A 2 0.07 -67.05 -11.83
CA ALA A 2 -0.87 -65.99 -12.21
C ALA A 2 -0.02 -64.77 -12.69
N PRO A 3 -0.48 -63.96 -13.67
CA PRO A 3 0.32 -63.67 -14.87
C PRO A 3 0.97 -62.28 -14.92
N ARG A 4 2.05 -62.19 -15.72
CA ARG A 4 2.59 -60.94 -16.27
C ARG A 4 1.64 -60.43 -17.35
N TYR A 5 1.18 -59.18 -17.23
CA TYR A 5 0.54 -58.47 -18.33
C TYR A 5 1.53 -57.50 -18.97
N VAL A 6 1.89 -57.80 -20.21
CA VAL A 6 2.50 -56.88 -21.17
C VAL A 6 1.34 -56.17 -21.87
N VAL A 7 1.34 -54.83 -21.87
CA VAL A 7 0.42 -54.04 -22.73
C VAL A 7 1.27 -53.21 -23.68
N PHE A 8 1.04 -53.45 -24.97
CA PHE A 8 1.66 -52.80 -26.11
C PHE A 8 1.23 -51.33 -26.23
N PHE A 9 2.17 -50.45 -26.58
CA PHE A 9 1.88 -49.11 -27.09
C PHE A 9 1.41 -49.22 -28.55
N GLY A 10 0.13 -48.96 -28.79
CA GLY A 10 -0.45 -48.80 -30.13
C GLY A 10 -0.61 -47.32 -30.47
N CYS A 11 0.09 -46.85 -31.50
CA CYS A 11 0.05 -45.49 -32.00
C CYS A 11 -1.13 -45.34 -32.97
N TRP A 12 -2.21 -44.65 -32.58
CA TRP A 12 -3.32 -44.29 -33.48
C TRP A 12 -3.76 -42.83 -33.26
N GLY A 13 -3.65 -42.02 -34.33
CA GLY A 13 -4.59 -40.95 -34.70
C GLY A 13 -4.69 -39.71 -33.81
N ILE A 14 -4.02 -38.63 -34.24
CA ILE A 14 -4.24 -37.26 -33.75
C ILE A 14 -5.69 -36.83 -34.09
N LYS A 15 -6.57 -36.75 -33.08
CA LYS A 15 -7.80 -35.94 -33.12
C LYS A 15 -7.91 -35.13 -31.84
N ARG A 16 -8.13 -33.81 -32.01
CA ARG A 16 -8.35 -32.78 -30.99
C ARG A 16 -9.24 -33.26 -29.85
N TRP A 17 -8.73 -33.21 -28.63
CA TRP A 17 -9.51 -33.13 -27.39
C TRP A 17 -8.94 -32.00 -26.53
N THR A 18 -9.63 -30.86 -26.49
CA THR A 18 -9.50 -29.89 -25.41
C THR A 18 -10.15 -30.51 -24.18
N ILE A 19 -9.36 -31.12 -23.31
CA ILE A 19 -9.85 -31.59 -22.01
C ILE A 19 -9.87 -30.40 -21.06
N SER A 20 -11.05 -30.02 -20.60
CA SER A 20 -11.21 -29.03 -19.53
C SER A 20 -10.60 -29.57 -18.24
N VAL A 21 -9.82 -28.75 -17.53
CA VAL A 21 -9.20 -29.09 -16.23
C VAL A 21 -10.25 -29.58 -15.21
N ALA A 22 -11.50 -29.13 -15.35
CA ALA A 22 -12.63 -29.60 -14.54
C ALA A 22 -13.01 -31.07 -14.78
N ALA A 23 -12.84 -31.59 -16.00
CA ALA A 23 -13.16 -32.98 -16.34
C ALA A 23 -12.12 -33.96 -15.76
N LEU A 24 -10.85 -33.56 -15.76
CA LEU A 24 -9.75 -34.33 -15.16
C LEU A 24 -9.83 -34.36 -13.62
N GLN A 25 -10.33 -33.29 -13.01
CA GLN A 25 -10.65 -33.27 -11.57
C GLN A 25 -11.74 -34.28 -11.20
N PHE A 26 -12.76 -34.43 -12.07
CA PHE A 26 -13.93 -35.27 -11.78
C PHE A 26 -13.63 -36.78 -11.86
N GLU A 27 -12.81 -37.22 -12.83
CA GLU A 27 -12.47 -38.65 -12.96
C GLU A 27 -11.46 -39.14 -11.90
N LEU A 28 -10.50 -38.31 -11.49
CA LEU A 28 -9.51 -38.68 -10.46
C LEU A 28 -10.11 -38.74 -9.03
N LEU A 29 -11.21 -38.03 -8.78
CA LEU A 29 -11.92 -38.08 -7.51
C LEU A 29 -12.70 -39.40 -7.31
N ASN A 30 -13.11 -40.07 -8.38
CA ASN A 30 -13.96 -41.27 -8.35
C ASN A 30 -13.21 -42.63 -8.29
N LEU A 31 -11.88 -42.63 -8.24
CA LEU A 31 -11.09 -43.87 -8.14
C LEU A 31 -10.96 -44.34 -6.69
N HIS A 32 -11.90 -45.16 -6.20
CA HIS A 32 -11.94 -45.67 -4.81
C HIS A 32 -10.74 -46.55 -4.36
N GLN A 33 -9.74 -46.80 -5.20
CA GLN A 33 -8.60 -47.69 -4.88
C GLN A 33 -7.23 -47.01 -4.78
N ILE A 34 -7.14 -45.68 -4.77
CA ILE A 34 -5.85 -44.97 -4.71
C ILE A 34 -5.79 -44.06 -3.47
N SER A 35 -4.70 -44.18 -2.70
CA SER A 35 -4.48 -43.39 -1.48
C SER A 35 -4.43 -41.88 -1.77
N LEU A 36 -4.84 -41.07 -0.78
CA LEU A 36 -4.93 -39.62 -0.89
C LEU A 36 -3.60 -38.97 -1.31
N SER A 37 -2.47 -39.49 -0.83
CA SER A 37 -1.13 -39.02 -1.17
C SER A 37 -0.76 -39.22 -2.65
N MET A 38 -1.21 -40.32 -3.26
CA MET A 38 -0.95 -40.60 -4.68
C MET A 38 -1.80 -39.71 -5.60
N ARG A 39 -3.02 -39.34 -5.17
CA ARG A 39 -3.89 -38.39 -5.91
C ARG A 39 -3.24 -36.99 -5.96
N PHE A 40 -2.65 -36.53 -4.87
CA PHE A 40 -1.90 -35.27 -4.84
C PHE A 40 -0.63 -35.32 -5.70
N ALA A 41 0.11 -36.44 -5.68
CA ALA A 41 1.30 -36.61 -6.50
C ALA A 41 0.98 -36.58 -8.00
N LEU A 42 -0.12 -37.21 -8.43
CA LEU A 42 -0.58 -37.18 -9.84
C LEU A 42 -1.07 -35.79 -10.26
N LEU A 43 -1.76 -35.06 -9.37
CA LEU A 43 -2.17 -33.67 -9.62
C LEU A 43 -0.95 -32.75 -9.80
N PHE A 44 0.05 -32.88 -8.92
CA PHE A 44 1.32 -32.15 -9.00
C PHE A 44 2.09 -32.51 -10.26
N TRP A 45 2.11 -33.79 -10.65
CA TRP A 45 2.77 -34.24 -11.87
C TRP A 45 2.09 -33.65 -13.11
N ALA A 46 0.75 -33.66 -13.18
CA ALA A 46 -0.03 -33.06 -14.26
C ALA A 46 0.16 -31.52 -14.36
N LEU A 47 0.20 -30.82 -13.22
CA LEU A 47 0.52 -29.39 -13.14
C LEU A 47 1.98 -29.08 -13.55
N SER A 48 2.91 -30.00 -13.26
CA SER A 48 4.32 -29.86 -13.66
C SER A 48 4.55 -30.07 -15.16
N LEU A 49 3.77 -30.94 -15.80
CA LEU A 49 3.85 -31.17 -17.25
C LEU A 49 3.27 -29.99 -18.05
N THR A 50 2.17 -29.40 -17.61
CA THR A 50 1.62 -28.18 -18.23
C THR A 50 2.55 -26.98 -18.06
N SER A 51 3.26 -26.88 -16.93
CA SER A 51 4.28 -25.86 -16.68
C SER A 51 5.51 -25.98 -17.59
N ARG A 52 5.97 -27.20 -17.93
CA ARG A 52 7.15 -27.40 -18.78
C ARG A 52 6.90 -27.24 -20.27
N TYR A 53 5.67 -27.48 -20.75
CA TYR A 53 5.32 -27.30 -22.18
C TYR A 53 4.93 -25.86 -22.54
N ALA A 54 4.58 -25.02 -21.57
CA ALA A 54 4.19 -23.63 -21.81
C ALA A 54 5.36 -22.68 -22.14
N CYS A 55 6.60 -23.06 -21.83
CA CYS A 55 7.77 -22.17 -21.97
C CYS A 55 8.34 -22.06 -23.40
N ALA A 56 7.78 -22.76 -24.40
CA ALA A 56 8.30 -22.71 -25.78
C ALA A 56 7.24 -23.01 -26.86
N SER A 57 5.96 -22.68 -26.64
CA SER A 57 4.95 -22.82 -27.71
C SER A 57 4.80 -21.54 -28.54
N PRO A 58 4.55 -21.65 -29.86
CA PRO A 58 4.17 -20.51 -30.71
C PRO A 58 2.96 -19.72 -30.18
N ASP A 59 2.10 -20.37 -29.38
CA ASP A 59 0.91 -19.76 -28.77
C ASP A 59 1.25 -18.77 -27.65
N ALA A 60 2.34 -18.98 -26.89
CA ALA A 60 2.79 -18.01 -25.88
C ALA A 60 3.33 -16.72 -26.51
N GLN A 61 4.03 -16.84 -27.66
CA GLN A 61 4.54 -15.68 -28.40
C GLN A 61 3.41 -14.91 -29.11
N SER A 62 2.37 -15.60 -29.61
CA SER A 62 1.22 -14.96 -30.27
C SER A 62 0.28 -14.26 -29.26
N LEU A 63 0.11 -14.80 -28.05
CA LEU A 63 -0.56 -14.13 -26.94
C LEU A 63 0.19 -12.86 -26.50
N GLN A 64 1.52 -12.90 -26.49
CA GLN A 64 2.37 -11.78 -26.13
C GLN A 64 2.32 -10.65 -27.18
N ALA A 65 2.34 -10.98 -28.47
CA ALA A 65 2.16 -9.99 -29.54
C ALA A 65 0.77 -9.33 -29.52
N ARG A 66 -0.28 -10.06 -29.11
CA ARG A 66 -1.62 -9.48 -28.91
C ARG A 66 -1.67 -8.50 -27.73
N GLN A 67 -1.05 -8.83 -26.59
CA GLN A 67 -0.99 -7.91 -25.44
C GLN A 67 -0.20 -6.62 -25.74
N ASP A 68 0.91 -6.73 -26.48
CA ASP A 68 1.71 -5.55 -26.87
C ASP A 68 0.95 -4.66 -27.90
N SER A 69 -0.18 -5.14 -28.47
CA SER A 69 -1.08 -4.40 -29.37
C SER A 69 -2.38 -3.91 -28.74
N GLU A 70 -2.71 -4.33 -27.51
CA GLU A 70 -3.95 -3.91 -26.82
C GLU A 70 -3.80 -2.48 -26.28
N THR A 71 -4.41 -1.52 -26.97
CA THR A 71 -4.61 -0.17 -26.42
C THR A 71 -5.81 -0.16 -25.50
N ARG A 72 -5.68 0.43 -24.31
CA ARG A 72 -6.79 0.54 -23.36
C ARG A 72 -7.84 1.55 -23.86
N THR A 73 -9.11 1.19 -23.67
CA THR A 73 -10.27 2.09 -23.83
C THR A 73 -10.71 2.72 -22.50
N ASP A 74 -10.43 2.04 -21.39
CA ASP A 74 -10.83 2.44 -20.03
C ASP A 74 -9.62 2.53 -19.10
N SER A 75 -9.68 3.42 -18.12
CA SER A 75 -8.58 3.61 -17.17
C SER A 75 -8.30 2.35 -16.34
N ILE A 76 -7.03 2.10 -15.99
CA ILE A 76 -6.66 1.08 -14.99
C ILE A 76 -7.05 1.49 -13.56
N PHE A 77 -7.39 2.76 -13.36
CA PHE A 77 -7.58 3.31 -12.02
C PHE A 77 -8.97 3.05 -11.45
N ILE A 78 -9.07 3.04 -10.12
CA ILE A 78 -10.30 3.39 -9.42
C ILE A 78 -10.51 4.90 -9.51
N ASP A 79 -11.77 5.34 -9.47
CA ASP A 79 -12.13 6.76 -9.48
C ASP A 79 -13.22 7.06 -8.44
N PRO A 80 -12.95 6.89 -7.12
CA PRO A 80 -13.89 7.30 -6.09
C PRO A 80 -14.08 8.82 -6.13
N ALA A 81 -15.32 9.29 -6.05
CA ALA A 81 -15.65 10.72 -6.16
C ALA A 81 -15.05 11.57 -5.03
N GLU A 82 -14.76 10.92 -3.90
CA GLU A 82 -14.15 11.50 -2.70
C GLU A 82 -12.66 11.81 -2.88
N GLN A 83 -11.98 11.17 -3.84
CA GLN A 83 -10.56 11.38 -4.07
C GLN A 83 -10.30 12.54 -5.04
N PRO A 84 -9.20 13.27 -4.88
CA PRO A 84 -8.79 14.28 -5.84
C PRO A 84 -8.48 13.63 -7.20
N LYS A 85 -8.89 14.33 -8.27
CA LYS A 85 -8.57 13.95 -9.65
C LYS A 85 -7.08 14.18 -9.94
N LEU A 86 -6.53 13.34 -10.80
CA LEU A 86 -5.19 13.54 -11.34
C LEU A 86 -5.21 14.68 -12.38
N PRO A 87 -4.09 15.39 -12.58
CA PRO A 87 -3.94 16.28 -13.73
C PRO A 87 -4.04 15.47 -15.03
N THR A 88 -4.51 16.12 -16.10
CA THR A 88 -4.36 15.54 -17.44
C THR A 88 -2.88 15.45 -17.83
N ALA A 89 -2.55 14.58 -18.78
CA ALA A 89 -1.18 14.44 -19.28
C ALA A 89 -0.59 15.78 -19.77
N ASP A 90 -1.39 16.60 -20.47
CA ASP A 90 -0.94 17.90 -20.99
C ASP A 90 -0.73 18.94 -19.87
N GLN A 91 -1.62 18.97 -18.88
CA GLN A 91 -1.48 19.82 -17.70
C GLN A 91 -0.19 19.48 -16.94
N ALA A 92 0.00 18.19 -16.60
CA ALA A 92 1.18 17.75 -15.86
C ALA A 92 2.46 18.00 -16.67
N GLN A 93 2.47 17.71 -17.96
CA GLN A 93 3.62 17.95 -18.83
C GLN A 93 3.98 19.43 -18.93
N SER A 94 2.99 20.32 -18.96
CA SER A 94 3.20 21.76 -19.00
C SER A 94 3.76 22.26 -17.67
N ALA A 95 3.19 21.82 -16.55
CA ALA A 95 3.66 22.19 -15.21
C ALA A 95 5.07 21.67 -14.94
N SER A 96 5.38 20.43 -15.35
CA SER A 96 6.66 19.79 -15.05
C SER A 96 7.83 20.50 -15.75
N ARG A 97 7.60 21.01 -16.97
CA ARG A 97 8.60 21.81 -17.71
C ARG A 97 8.98 23.10 -17.00
N LEU A 98 8.07 23.71 -16.24
CA LEU A 98 8.33 24.97 -15.51
C LEU A 98 9.32 24.78 -14.36
N VAL A 99 9.38 23.58 -13.78
CA VAL A 99 10.26 23.28 -12.64
C VAL A 99 11.37 22.27 -12.96
N GLY A 100 11.41 21.76 -14.20
CA GLY A 100 12.41 20.79 -14.66
C GLY A 100 12.15 19.34 -14.26
N LEU A 101 10.93 19.00 -13.83
CA LEU A 101 10.56 17.66 -13.38
C LEU A 101 10.31 16.71 -14.56
N ASN A 102 11.04 15.59 -14.62
CA ASN A 102 11.02 14.67 -15.76
C ASN A 102 10.03 13.50 -15.59
N LEU A 103 8.77 13.73 -15.97
CA LEU A 103 7.69 12.73 -15.84
C LEU A 103 7.87 11.47 -16.70
N ASP A 104 8.75 11.51 -17.70
CA ASP A 104 9.14 10.35 -18.52
C ASP A 104 10.21 9.47 -17.82
N ASN A 105 10.86 9.99 -16.77
CA ASN A 105 11.93 9.31 -16.06
C ASN A 105 11.54 8.86 -14.64
N ILE A 106 10.46 9.42 -14.09
CA ILE A 106 9.93 9.10 -12.77
C ILE A 106 8.94 7.93 -12.87
N GLN A 107 9.14 6.91 -12.04
CA GLN A 107 8.23 5.76 -11.93
C GLN A 107 6.83 6.19 -11.46
N GLY A 108 5.80 5.67 -12.11
CA GLY A 108 4.45 6.23 -12.03
C GLY A 108 3.78 6.17 -10.65
N ASP A 109 4.08 5.18 -9.82
CA ASP A 109 3.48 5.07 -8.49
C ASP A 109 3.86 6.23 -7.56
N ILE A 110 5.06 6.80 -7.75
CA ILE A 110 5.59 7.86 -6.89
C ILE A 110 4.66 9.08 -6.89
N LEU A 111 4.20 9.51 -8.07
CA LEU A 111 3.38 10.72 -8.23
C LEU A 111 1.89 10.44 -8.41
N VAL A 112 1.53 9.29 -8.97
CA VAL A 112 0.13 8.92 -9.25
C VAL A 112 -0.48 8.12 -8.09
N GLY A 113 0.35 7.47 -7.27
CA GLY A 113 -0.07 6.53 -6.22
C GLY A 113 -0.80 5.30 -6.76
N MET A 114 -0.61 5.06 -8.06
CA MET A 114 -1.20 4.01 -8.88
C MET A 114 -2.75 3.88 -8.86
N LYS A 115 -3.52 4.34 -7.87
CA LYS A 115 -5.00 4.33 -7.78
C LYS A 115 -5.63 3.00 -8.23
N LYS A 116 -5.28 1.87 -7.61
CA LYS A 116 -5.44 0.54 -8.23
C LYS A 116 -6.68 -0.23 -7.79
N LYS A 117 -7.21 -1.03 -8.75
CA LYS A 117 -8.18 -2.10 -8.47
C LYS A 117 -7.51 -3.35 -7.91
N LYS A 118 -6.43 -3.81 -8.56
CA LYS A 118 -5.63 -4.97 -8.16
C LYS A 118 -4.16 -4.61 -8.20
N GLU A 119 -3.42 -5.07 -7.20
CA GLU A 119 -1.99 -4.84 -7.09
C GLU A 119 -1.30 -6.05 -6.49
N LEU A 120 -0.05 -6.29 -6.87
CA LEU A 120 0.79 -7.35 -6.35
C LEU A 120 2.19 -6.80 -6.09
N PHE A 121 2.65 -7.01 -4.87
CA PHE A 121 4.02 -6.78 -4.44
C PHE A 121 4.77 -8.11 -4.53
N PHE A 122 5.75 -8.19 -5.43
CA PHE A 122 6.60 -9.36 -5.61
C PHE A 122 7.99 -9.05 -5.07
N PHE A 123 8.26 -9.53 -3.86
CA PHE A 123 9.54 -9.33 -3.18
C PHE A 123 10.53 -10.40 -3.59
N PHE A 124 11.74 -10.00 -3.96
CA PHE A 124 12.75 -10.91 -4.46
C PHE A 124 14.12 -10.68 -3.83
N SER A 125 14.93 -11.74 -3.86
CA SER A 125 16.37 -11.72 -3.61
C SER A 125 17.10 -11.97 -4.93
N ILE A 126 18.27 -11.35 -5.09
CA ILE A 126 19.12 -11.51 -6.29
C ILE A 126 20.07 -12.68 -6.03
N ARG A 127 20.10 -13.64 -6.96
CA ARG A 127 20.94 -14.85 -6.89
C ARG A 127 22.19 -14.78 -7.76
N ASP A 128 22.09 -14.08 -8.88
CA ASP A 128 23.19 -13.85 -9.82
C ASP A 128 23.11 -12.40 -10.30
N SER A 129 24.00 -11.56 -9.78
CA SER A 129 24.03 -10.12 -10.08
C SER A 129 24.35 -9.85 -11.54
N LYS A 130 25.26 -10.61 -12.16
CA LYS A 130 25.63 -10.45 -13.57
C LYS A 130 24.45 -10.82 -14.48
N ALA A 131 23.79 -11.93 -14.20
CA ALA A 131 22.59 -12.32 -14.94
C ALA A 131 21.44 -11.34 -14.72
N PHE A 132 21.24 -10.85 -13.49
CA PHE A 132 20.22 -9.84 -13.18
C PHE A 132 20.43 -8.58 -14.01
N LYS A 133 21.64 -8.01 -13.98
CA LYS A 133 22.01 -6.80 -14.73
C LYS A 133 21.79 -6.92 -16.22
N SER A 134 22.14 -8.08 -16.79
CA SER A 134 21.87 -8.36 -18.20
C SER A 134 20.38 -8.43 -18.52
N LYS A 135 19.60 -9.10 -17.65
CA LYS A 135 18.18 -9.37 -17.87
C LYS A 135 17.27 -8.18 -17.55
N ILE A 136 17.61 -7.33 -16.60
CA ILE A 136 16.77 -6.18 -16.22
C ILE A 136 16.59 -5.20 -17.38
N LYS A 137 17.53 -5.15 -18.33
CA LYS A 137 17.39 -4.38 -19.59
C LYS A 137 16.18 -4.80 -20.43
N ARG A 138 15.74 -6.06 -20.31
CA ARG A 138 14.51 -6.59 -20.95
C ARG A 138 13.25 -6.33 -20.13
N VAL A 139 13.39 -6.05 -18.83
CA VAL A 139 12.29 -5.63 -17.95
C VAL A 139 12.08 -4.13 -18.00
N HIS A 140 13.13 -3.34 -18.22
CA HIS A 140 13.09 -1.88 -18.28
C HIS A 140 11.93 -1.31 -19.13
N PRO A 141 11.65 -1.81 -20.36
CA PRO A 141 10.53 -1.33 -21.17
C PRO A 141 9.14 -1.59 -20.57
N LEU A 142 9.04 -2.46 -19.56
CA LEU A 142 7.80 -2.78 -18.85
C LEU A 142 7.55 -1.80 -17.69
N ILE A 143 8.57 -1.07 -17.24
CA ILE A 143 8.48 -0.13 -16.12
C ILE A 143 7.67 1.09 -16.56
N THR A 144 6.61 1.38 -15.82
CA THR A 144 5.62 2.40 -16.17
C THR A 144 5.99 3.77 -15.58
N THR A 145 6.05 4.78 -16.43
CA THR A 145 6.37 6.16 -16.04
C THR A 145 5.14 6.90 -15.51
N THR A 146 5.40 8.01 -14.83
CA THR A 146 4.34 8.95 -14.42
C THR A 146 3.55 9.42 -15.63
N LYS A 147 4.21 9.84 -16.70
CA LYS A 147 3.53 10.32 -17.91
C LYS A 147 2.63 9.27 -18.56
N GLN A 148 3.09 8.02 -18.68
CA GLN A 148 2.30 6.93 -19.25
C GLN A 148 0.99 6.71 -18.48
N LEU A 149 1.03 6.87 -17.16
CA LEU A 149 -0.13 6.70 -16.29
C LEU A 149 -1.21 7.78 -16.41
N LEU A 150 -0.88 8.99 -16.90
CA LEU A 150 -1.81 10.12 -16.94
C LEU A 150 -2.76 10.11 -18.15
N SER A 151 -2.56 9.23 -19.13
CA SER A 151 -3.45 9.11 -20.27
C SER A 151 -3.86 7.66 -20.47
N VAL A 152 -5.17 7.41 -20.56
CA VAL A 152 -5.74 6.07 -20.80
C VAL A 152 -5.12 5.42 -22.04
N ARG A 153 -4.80 6.20 -23.08
CA ARG A 153 -4.20 5.70 -24.33
C ARG A 153 -2.77 5.19 -24.15
N THR A 154 -2.05 5.68 -23.14
CA THR A 154 -0.67 5.30 -22.84
C THR A 154 -0.54 4.41 -21.61
N GLN A 155 -1.62 4.22 -20.85
CA GLN A 155 -1.65 3.29 -19.74
C GLN A 155 -1.42 1.87 -20.25
N PRO A 156 -0.46 1.12 -19.67
CA PRO A 156 -0.26 -0.27 -20.03
C PRO A 156 -1.42 -1.12 -19.53
N ILE A 157 -1.57 -2.33 -20.09
CA ILE A 157 -2.52 -3.33 -19.57
C ILE A 157 -2.25 -3.62 -18.09
N THR A 158 -0.98 -3.82 -17.73
CA THR A 158 -0.50 -3.94 -16.34
C THR A 158 0.63 -2.94 -16.12
N ALA A 159 0.45 -2.03 -15.17
CA ALA A 159 1.51 -1.13 -14.76
C ALA A 159 2.55 -1.87 -13.90
N VAL A 160 3.83 -1.54 -14.07
CA VAL A 160 4.94 -2.15 -13.32
C VAL A 160 5.88 -1.07 -12.80
N ASN A 161 6.19 -1.09 -11.52
CA ASN A 161 7.32 -0.36 -10.92
C ASN A 161 8.27 -1.32 -10.21
N LEU A 162 9.47 -0.84 -9.90
CA LEU A 162 10.56 -1.59 -9.32
C LEU A 162 11.30 -0.73 -8.30
N ALA A 163 11.56 -1.29 -7.12
CA ALA A 163 12.36 -0.65 -6.10
C ALA A 163 13.37 -1.63 -5.48
N PHE A 164 14.47 -1.12 -4.94
CA PHE A 164 15.57 -1.90 -4.37
C PHE A 164 15.84 -1.53 -2.92
N THR A 165 16.15 -2.50 -2.09
CA THR A 165 16.67 -2.24 -0.74
C THR A 165 18.14 -1.85 -0.80
N GLN A 166 18.70 -1.32 0.31
CA GLN A 166 20.15 -1.09 0.40
C GLN A 166 20.95 -2.38 0.13
N SER A 167 20.52 -3.53 0.68
CA SER A 167 21.19 -4.82 0.44
C SER A 167 21.07 -5.26 -1.02
N GLY A 168 19.97 -4.93 -1.70
CA GLY A 168 19.80 -5.17 -3.13
C GLY A 168 20.71 -4.34 -4.01
N LEU A 169 20.87 -3.03 -3.72
CA LEU A 169 21.85 -2.18 -4.40
C LEU A 169 23.28 -2.70 -4.19
N ASN A 170 23.62 -3.08 -2.96
CA ASN A 170 24.91 -3.67 -2.64
C ASN A 170 25.15 -5.00 -3.38
N ALA A 171 24.13 -5.86 -3.49
CA ALA A 171 24.22 -7.11 -4.25
C ALA A 171 24.46 -6.88 -5.75
N LEU A 172 24.09 -5.70 -6.26
CA LEU A 172 24.37 -5.24 -7.62
C LEU A 172 25.68 -4.45 -7.72
N GLY A 173 26.44 -4.28 -6.64
CA GLY A 173 27.66 -3.47 -6.62
C GLY A 173 27.41 -1.97 -6.82
N VAL A 174 26.19 -1.50 -6.58
CA VAL A 174 25.87 -0.07 -6.53
C VAL A 174 26.00 0.36 -5.07
N THR A 175 27.13 0.96 -4.72
CA THR A 175 27.54 1.20 -3.32
C THR A 175 27.54 2.68 -2.92
N ASP A 176 27.15 3.57 -3.81
CA ASP A 176 27.08 5.00 -3.50
C ASP A 176 26.09 5.24 -2.35
N ASP A 177 26.45 6.15 -1.43
CA ASP A 177 25.59 6.49 -0.30
C ASP A 177 24.43 7.38 -0.79
N LEU A 178 23.19 6.89 -0.66
CA LEU A 178 21.99 7.66 -0.96
C LEU A 178 21.66 8.68 0.14
N ALA A 179 22.43 8.75 1.22
CA ALA A 179 22.31 9.71 2.32
C ALA A 179 20.97 9.64 3.07
N ASP A 180 20.47 8.41 3.30
CA ASP A 180 19.32 8.14 4.18
C ASP A 180 19.68 7.00 5.15
N GLY A 181 19.75 7.32 6.44
CA GLY A 181 20.20 6.38 7.47
C GLY A 181 19.22 5.23 7.70
N ALA A 182 17.91 5.48 7.59
CA ALA A 182 16.88 4.47 7.79
C ALA A 182 16.88 3.47 6.62
N PHE A 183 16.95 3.97 5.38
CA PHE A 183 17.11 3.14 4.18
C PHE A 183 18.35 2.24 4.27
N LYS A 184 19.49 2.81 4.70
CA LYS A 184 20.75 2.09 4.83
C LYS A 184 20.69 0.95 5.85
N ALA A 185 19.97 1.17 6.97
CA ALA A 185 19.81 0.19 8.03
C ALA A 185 18.78 -0.92 7.70
N GLY A 186 17.75 -0.59 6.93
CA GLY A 186 16.61 -1.45 6.65
C GLY A 186 15.56 -1.42 7.77
N GLN A 187 14.30 -1.68 7.42
CA GLN A 187 13.16 -1.45 8.32
C GLN A 187 13.11 -2.42 9.51
N PHE A 188 13.64 -3.64 9.36
CA PHE A 188 13.69 -4.59 10.48
C PHE A 188 14.51 -4.08 11.66
N ALA A 189 15.62 -3.40 11.39
CA ALA A 189 16.44 -2.75 12.41
C ALA A 189 15.75 -1.54 13.05
N ASP A 190 14.74 -0.99 12.38
CA ASP A 190 13.99 0.18 12.80
C ASP A 190 12.65 -0.17 13.47
N ALA A 191 12.28 -1.46 13.52
CA ALA A 191 10.97 -1.92 13.99
C ALA A 191 10.59 -1.40 15.39
N GLU A 192 11.56 -1.37 16.31
CA GLU A 192 11.36 -0.85 17.67
C GLU A 192 11.09 0.66 17.68
N ASN A 193 11.77 1.43 16.81
CA ASN A 193 11.53 2.87 16.68
C ASN A 193 10.16 3.20 16.08
N LEU A 194 9.61 2.27 15.30
CA LEU A 194 8.29 2.38 14.66
C LEU A 194 7.14 1.92 15.57
N GLY A 195 7.44 1.53 16.81
CA GLY A 195 6.41 1.12 17.77
C GLY A 195 5.85 -0.29 17.53
N ASP A 196 6.55 -1.13 16.76
CA ASP A 196 6.06 -2.47 16.46
C ASP A 196 6.02 -3.33 17.73
N PRO A 197 4.97 -4.17 17.89
CA PRO A 197 4.80 -5.07 19.04
C PRO A 197 5.76 -6.27 18.95
N GLY A 198 7.05 -5.97 18.91
CA GLY A 198 8.13 -6.86 18.54
C GLY A 198 8.05 -7.32 17.08
N THR A 199 9.04 -8.10 16.67
CA THR A 199 9.12 -8.66 15.31
C THR A 199 8.71 -10.13 15.24
N GLY A 200 8.15 -10.67 16.33
CA GLY A 200 7.71 -12.07 16.40
C GLY A 200 6.69 -12.43 15.30
N LYS A 201 5.72 -11.53 15.07
CA LYS A 201 4.64 -11.68 14.08
C LYS A 201 5.00 -11.19 12.66
N TRP A 202 6.20 -10.66 12.46
CA TRP A 202 6.63 -10.26 11.12
C TRP A 202 6.75 -11.48 10.21
N ILE A 203 6.37 -11.31 8.94
CA ILE A 203 6.59 -12.31 7.89
C ILE A 203 8.10 -12.61 7.84
N PRO A 204 8.51 -13.90 7.83
CA PRO A 204 9.92 -14.27 7.87
C PRO A 204 10.81 -13.58 6.82
N ALA A 205 10.28 -13.30 5.62
CA ALA A 205 11.00 -12.63 4.56
C ALA A 205 11.43 -11.19 4.91
N PHE A 206 10.67 -10.49 5.77
CA PHE A 206 11.00 -9.14 6.26
C PHE A 206 11.89 -9.16 7.51
N LYS A 207 12.29 -10.34 8.01
CA LYS A 207 13.21 -10.42 9.16
C LYS A 207 14.65 -10.29 8.66
N GLY A 208 15.29 -9.17 8.99
CA GLY A 208 16.61 -8.79 8.47
C GLY A 208 16.52 -8.10 7.11
N THR A 209 17.54 -8.25 6.27
CA THR A 209 17.71 -7.50 5.00
C THR A 209 17.82 -8.43 3.78
N SER A 210 17.19 -9.61 3.86
CA SER A 210 17.30 -10.67 2.83
C SER A 210 16.54 -10.35 1.52
N ILE A 211 15.57 -9.44 1.57
CA ILE A 211 14.88 -8.92 0.38
C ILE A 211 15.81 -7.90 -0.28
N HIS A 212 15.99 -8.02 -1.59
CA HIS A 212 16.82 -7.12 -2.39
C HIS A 212 15.98 -6.12 -3.20
N GLY A 213 14.72 -6.43 -3.47
CA GLY A 213 13.84 -5.51 -4.18
C GLY A 213 12.41 -6.01 -4.24
N VAL A 214 11.57 -5.16 -4.83
CA VAL A 214 10.15 -5.41 -5.04
C VAL A 214 9.75 -4.97 -6.45
N PHE A 215 9.05 -5.84 -7.16
CA PHE A 215 8.24 -5.43 -8.31
C PHE A 215 6.82 -5.13 -7.83
N ILE A 216 6.28 -3.98 -8.22
CA ILE A 216 4.92 -3.55 -7.92
C ILE A 216 4.14 -3.65 -9.22
N LEU A 217 3.18 -4.57 -9.30
CA LEU A 217 2.40 -4.84 -10.51
C LEU A 217 0.94 -4.53 -10.25
N ALA A 218 0.30 -3.80 -11.15
CA ALA A 218 -1.08 -3.44 -10.91
C ALA A 218 -1.92 -3.24 -12.18
N SER A 219 -3.16 -3.70 -12.10
CA SER A 219 -4.13 -3.76 -13.22
C SER A 219 -5.55 -3.70 -12.67
N ASP A 220 -6.52 -3.65 -13.58
CA ASP A 220 -7.93 -3.91 -13.31
C ASP A 220 -8.30 -5.39 -13.07
N SER A 221 -7.38 -6.34 -13.26
CA SER A 221 -7.65 -7.78 -13.15
C SER A 221 -6.46 -8.55 -12.60
N LEU A 222 -6.74 -9.53 -11.72
CA LEU A 222 -5.74 -10.44 -11.18
C LEU A 222 -5.11 -11.33 -12.24
N LEU A 223 -5.86 -11.68 -13.28
CA LEU A 223 -5.31 -12.46 -14.39
C LEU A 223 -4.18 -11.67 -15.07
N ARG A 224 -4.41 -10.39 -15.36
CA ARG A 224 -3.43 -9.50 -16.01
C ARG A 224 -2.19 -9.26 -15.13
N VAL A 225 -2.39 -9.07 -13.83
CA VAL A 225 -1.28 -8.99 -12.85
C VAL A 225 -0.46 -10.27 -12.87
N ASN A 226 -1.10 -11.44 -12.76
CA ASN A 226 -0.40 -12.73 -12.72
C ASN A 226 0.31 -13.05 -14.05
N THR A 227 -0.30 -12.74 -15.19
CA THR A 227 0.33 -12.88 -16.51
C THR A 227 1.59 -12.03 -16.63
N GLN A 228 1.52 -10.76 -16.21
CA GLN A 228 2.68 -9.87 -16.26
C GLN A 228 3.78 -10.32 -15.29
N LEU A 229 3.41 -10.84 -14.12
CA LEU A 229 4.38 -11.41 -13.18
C LEU A 229 5.09 -12.62 -13.78
N LEU A 230 4.36 -13.54 -14.44
CA LEU A 230 4.96 -14.67 -15.14
C LEU A 230 5.93 -14.21 -16.25
N ARG A 231 5.60 -13.14 -16.98
CA ARG A 231 6.51 -12.52 -17.97
C ARG A 231 7.80 -12.03 -17.31
N ILE A 232 7.71 -11.32 -16.18
CA ILE A 232 8.90 -10.85 -15.44
C ILE A 232 9.72 -12.04 -14.91
N GLN A 233 9.07 -13.04 -14.31
CA GLN A 233 9.74 -14.23 -13.80
C GLN A 233 10.43 -15.02 -14.93
N ALA A 234 9.83 -15.10 -16.12
CA ALA A 234 10.45 -15.73 -17.29
C ALA A 234 11.68 -14.96 -17.80
N ILE A 235 11.62 -13.62 -17.83
CA ILE A 235 12.76 -12.77 -18.21
C ILE A 235 13.90 -12.94 -17.21
N MET A 236 13.60 -12.83 -15.92
CA MET A 236 14.60 -12.86 -14.85
C MET A 236 15.13 -14.28 -14.61
N GLY A 237 14.30 -15.31 -14.75
CA GLY A 237 14.64 -16.70 -14.51
C GLY A 237 15.34 -16.89 -13.16
N SER A 238 16.39 -17.72 -13.14
CA SER A 238 17.19 -18.01 -11.94
C SER A 238 18.03 -16.85 -11.39
N SER A 239 18.04 -15.67 -12.03
CA SER A 239 18.81 -14.52 -11.52
C SER A 239 18.20 -13.93 -10.25
N ILE A 240 16.93 -14.19 -10.00
CA ILE A 240 16.22 -13.82 -8.77
C ILE A 240 15.54 -15.03 -8.15
N HIS A 241 15.22 -14.91 -6.87
CA HIS A 241 14.38 -15.83 -6.14
C HIS A 241 13.25 -15.04 -5.48
N GLU A 242 12.03 -15.57 -5.58
CA GLU A 242 10.89 -15.01 -4.86
C GLU A 242 11.07 -15.21 -3.36
N SER A 243 11.17 -14.11 -2.63
CA SER A 243 11.27 -14.13 -1.17
C SER A 243 9.87 -14.13 -0.53
N TYR A 244 8.94 -13.36 -1.09
CA TYR A 244 7.56 -13.26 -0.64
C TYR A 244 6.69 -12.58 -1.71
N ARG A 245 5.38 -12.73 -1.61
CA ARG A 245 4.42 -11.95 -2.40
C ARG A 245 3.21 -11.57 -1.56
N LEU A 246 2.68 -10.38 -1.81
CA LEU A 246 1.42 -9.91 -1.23
C LEU A 246 0.52 -9.38 -2.33
N GLN A 247 -0.75 -9.79 -2.32
CA GLN A 247 -1.74 -9.36 -3.30
C GLN A 247 -2.77 -8.43 -2.65
N GLY A 248 -2.84 -7.22 -3.15
CA GLY A 248 -3.82 -6.20 -2.79
C GLY A 248 -5.00 -6.14 -3.75
N SER A 249 -6.11 -5.62 -3.26
CA SER A 249 -7.32 -5.33 -4.02
C SER A 249 -8.05 -4.16 -3.39
N ALA A 250 -8.56 -3.26 -4.23
CA ALA A 250 -9.66 -2.39 -3.82
C ALA A 250 -10.83 -3.26 -3.33
N ARG A 251 -11.50 -2.79 -2.28
CA ARG A 251 -12.67 -3.46 -1.71
C ARG A 251 -13.87 -3.38 -2.68
N PRO A 252 -14.82 -4.33 -2.62
CA PRO A 252 -15.85 -4.46 -3.64
C PRO A 252 -16.98 -3.42 -3.51
N GLY A 253 -17.66 -3.13 -4.62
CA GLY A 253 -18.90 -2.35 -4.64
C GLY A 253 -18.73 -0.94 -4.09
N ASN A 254 -19.61 -0.53 -3.18
CA ASN A 254 -19.56 0.80 -2.54
C ASN A 254 -18.41 0.97 -1.56
N GLN A 255 -17.59 -0.06 -1.34
CA GLN A 255 -16.38 0.00 -0.53
C GLN A 255 -15.13 0.25 -1.39
N GLU A 256 -15.24 0.37 -2.72
CA GLU A 256 -14.11 0.77 -3.56
C GLU A 256 -13.54 2.11 -3.05
N GLY A 257 -12.21 2.19 -2.88
CA GLY A 257 -11.52 3.33 -2.25
C GLY A 257 -11.46 3.32 -0.72
N HIS A 258 -12.22 2.45 -0.04
CA HIS A 258 -12.19 2.33 1.42
C HIS A 258 -11.18 1.28 1.89
N GLU A 259 -10.58 1.51 3.05
CA GLU A 259 -9.81 0.48 3.77
C GLU A 259 -10.73 -0.48 4.55
N HIS A 260 -10.17 -1.47 5.27
CA HIS A 260 -10.94 -2.57 5.85
C HIS A 260 -11.78 -2.21 7.08
N PHE A 261 -11.47 -1.14 7.82
CA PHE A 261 -12.38 -0.59 8.84
C PHE A 261 -13.56 0.16 8.21
N GLY A 262 -13.51 0.42 6.91
CA GLY A 262 -14.58 0.99 6.10
C GLY A 262 -14.49 2.50 5.93
N TYR A 263 -13.32 3.12 6.11
CA TYR A 263 -13.11 4.55 5.88
C TYR A 263 -12.52 4.81 4.49
N MET A 264 -13.06 5.81 3.79
CA MET A 264 -12.52 6.27 2.52
C MET A 264 -11.09 6.76 2.69
N ASP A 265 -10.17 6.16 1.93
CA ASP A 265 -8.75 6.51 1.92
C ASP A 265 -8.35 7.23 0.62
N GLY A 266 -7.16 7.82 0.60
CA GLY A 266 -6.60 8.49 -0.58
C GLY A 266 -7.14 9.90 -0.84
N ILE A 267 -7.85 10.51 0.11
CA ILE A 267 -8.41 11.86 -0.02
C ILE A 267 -7.31 12.94 0.06
N SER A 268 -6.61 13.03 1.19
CA SER A 268 -5.60 14.07 1.41
C SER A 268 -4.22 13.58 0.97
N GLN A 269 -3.69 14.20 -0.07
CA GLN A 269 -2.32 14.08 -0.58
C GLN A 269 -1.72 15.47 -0.73
N PRO A 270 -0.40 15.66 -0.60
CA PRO A 270 0.23 16.95 -0.89
C PRO A 270 0.06 17.31 -2.38
N ALA A 271 -0.11 18.60 -2.69
CA ALA A 271 0.05 19.08 -4.05
C ALA A 271 1.54 19.24 -4.34
N ILE A 272 1.99 18.82 -5.52
CA ILE A 272 3.42 18.79 -5.87
C ILE A 272 3.67 19.82 -6.96
N ALA A 273 4.52 20.80 -6.67
CA ALA A 273 4.90 21.81 -7.63
C ALA A 273 5.49 21.15 -8.89
N GLY A 274 4.97 21.52 -10.06
CA GLY A 274 5.34 20.91 -11.34
C GLY A 274 4.57 19.64 -11.72
N PHE A 275 3.62 19.19 -10.90
CA PHE A 275 2.76 18.06 -11.22
C PHE A 275 1.29 18.40 -10.99
N THR A 276 0.94 18.89 -9.81
CA THR A 276 -0.41 19.35 -9.48
C THR A 276 -0.64 20.75 -10.08
N VAL A 277 -1.70 20.90 -10.88
CA VAL A 277 -1.97 22.14 -11.66
C VAL A 277 -3.11 22.99 -11.06
N ASP A 278 -3.97 22.39 -10.24
CA ASP A 278 -5.03 23.09 -9.49
C ASP A 278 -5.10 22.49 -8.08
N PRO A 279 -4.21 22.93 -7.15
CA PRO A 279 -4.28 22.50 -5.76
C PRO A 279 -5.66 22.81 -5.17
N LEU A 280 -6.29 21.79 -4.60
CA LEU A 280 -7.63 21.93 -4.03
C LEU A 280 -7.58 22.75 -2.73
N PRO A 281 -8.69 23.41 -2.32
CA PRO A 281 -8.76 24.08 -1.03
C PRO A 281 -8.33 23.16 0.14
N GLY A 282 -7.47 23.68 1.02
CA GLY A 282 -6.81 22.93 2.10
C GLY A 282 -5.70 21.95 1.68
N GLN A 283 -5.35 21.89 0.39
CA GLN A 283 -4.20 21.15 -0.12
C GLN A 283 -2.97 22.07 -0.22
N ILE A 284 -1.94 21.79 0.58
CA ILE A 284 -0.69 22.55 0.52
C ILE A 284 0.15 22.13 -0.69
N THR A 285 0.72 23.11 -1.39
CA THR A 285 1.66 22.87 -2.50
C THR A 285 3.09 22.86 -1.98
N LEU A 286 3.82 21.80 -2.28
CA LEU A 286 5.17 21.56 -1.81
C LEU A 286 6.13 21.35 -2.97
N ASP A 287 7.40 21.70 -2.73
CA ASP A 287 8.48 21.48 -3.67
C ASP A 287 8.70 19.97 -3.91
N PRO A 288 8.95 19.52 -5.16
CA PRO A 288 9.04 18.10 -5.51
C PRO A 288 10.14 17.35 -4.76
N GLY A 289 11.20 18.04 -4.36
CA GLY A 289 12.32 17.53 -3.57
C GLY A 289 11.97 17.05 -2.16
N GLN A 290 10.76 17.33 -1.68
CA GLN A 290 10.23 16.67 -0.46
C GLN A 290 9.92 15.18 -0.71
N PHE A 291 9.70 14.79 -1.97
CA PHE A 291 9.29 13.45 -2.36
C PHE A 291 10.27 12.76 -3.31
N ILE A 292 10.98 13.54 -4.13
CA ILE A 292 11.81 13.04 -5.24
C ILE A 292 13.25 13.49 -5.01
N LEU A 293 14.18 12.53 -4.99
CA LEU A 293 15.60 12.79 -4.71
C LEU A 293 16.22 13.70 -5.77
N GLY A 294 17.04 14.65 -5.32
CA GLY A 294 17.79 15.56 -6.20
C GLY A 294 16.92 16.56 -6.99
N GLU A 295 15.62 16.64 -6.70
CA GLU A 295 14.74 17.69 -7.21
C GLU A 295 14.75 18.92 -6.31
N ARG A 296 14.23 20.05 -6.82
CA ARG A 296 14.11 21.28 -6.05
C ARG A 296 13.42 21.01 -4.70
N GLY A 297 14.08 21.35 -3.59
CA GLY A 297 13.60 21.10 -2.23
C GLY A 297 14.35 19.97 -1.50
N ASP A 298 15.11 19.11 -2.21
CA ASP A 298 16.02 18.15 -1.59
C ASP A 298 17.41 18.80 -1.45
N ALA A 299 17.75 19.25 -0.24
CA ALA A 299 19.04 19.86 0.06
C ALA A 299 20.15 18.83 0.35
N THR A 300 19.83 17.53 0.33
CA THR A 300 20.77 16.46 0.66
C THR A 300 21.73 16.23 -0.51
N ASN A 301 23.01 15.98 -0.21
CA ASN A 301 23.98 15.62 -1.23
C ASN A 301 23.76 14.17 -1.69
N ARG A 302 23.04 13.98 -2.80
CA ARG A 302 22.72 12.68 -3.40
C ARG A 302 23.70 12.34 -4.54
N PRO A 303 23.97 11.05 -4.82
CA PRO A 303 24.61 10.65 -6.07
C PRO A 303 23.78 11.13 -7.26
N ALA A 304 24.44 11.65 -8.31
CA ALA A 304 23.74 12.25 -9.45
C ALA A 304 22.74 11.30 -10.13
N TRP A 305 23.03 9.99 -10.14
CA TRP A 305 22.17 8.98 -10.73
C TRP A 305 20.89 8.71 -9.93
N ALA A 306 20.83 9.08 -8.64
CA ALA A 306 19.66 8.87 -7.80
C ALA A 306 18.54 9.91 -8.03
N LYS A 307 18.83 10.95 -8.82
CA LYS A 307 17.84 11.95 -9.23
C LYS A 307 16.62 11.29 -9.88
N ASP A 308 15.44 11.88 -9.66
CA ASP A 308 14.12 11.40 -10.12
C ASP A 308 13.64 10.10 -9.44
N GLY A 309 14.39 9.59 -8.44
CA GLY A 309 13.97 8.48 -7.60
C GLY A 309 13.25 8.92 -6.32
N SER A 310 12.68 7.98 -5.57
CA SER A 310 12.06 8.21 -4.25
C SER A 310 12.34 7.05 -3.32
N PHE A 311 12.45 7.32 -2.01
CA PHE A 311 12.35 6.23 -1.04
C PHE A 311 10.90 5.80 -0.87
N LEU A 312 10.70 4.50 -0.70
CA LEU A 312 9.42 3.82 -0.51
C LEU A 312 9.46 3.10 0.84
N ALA A 313 8.58 3.49 1.75
CA ALA A 313 8.32 2.75 2.98
C ALA A 313 7.13 1.82 2.78
N PHE A 314 7.40 0.51 2.70
CA PHE A 314 6.35 -0.52 2.62
C PHE A 314 6.06 -1.07 4.00
N ARG A 315 4.77 -1.31 4.31
CA ARG A 315 4.32 -1.96 5.53
C ARG A 315 3.16 -2.88 5.23
N GLN A 316 3.23 -4.14 5.65
CA GLN A 316 2.07 -5.02 5.69
C GLN A 316 1.41 -4.88 7.06
N LEU A 317 0.26 -4.22 7.09
CA LEU A 317 -0.45 -3.86 8.31
C LEU A 317 -1.73 -4.71 8.42
N GLN A 318 -1.71 -5.76 9.24
CA GLN A 318 -2.88 -6.59 9.49
C GLN A 318 -3.93 -5.80 10.28
N GLN A 319 -5.20 -5.88 9.86
CA GLN A 319 -6.32 -5.18 10.50
C GLN A 319 -7.32 -6.15 11.13
N PHE A 320 -7.59 -5.96 12.42
CA PHE A 320 -8.56 -6.72 13.22
C PHE A 320 -9.94 -6.04 13.20
N VAL A 321 -10.61 -6.11 12.04
CA VAL A 321 -11.86 -5.38 11.76
C VAL A 321 -12.99 -5.71 12.74
N PRO A 322 -13.35 -6.98 13.01
CA PRO A 322 -14.41 -7.30 13.96
C PRO A 322 -14.14 -6.73 15.36
N GLU A 323 -12.88 -6.70 15.78
CA GLU A 323 -12.49 -6.17 17.08
C GLU A 323 -12.52 -4.64 17.14
N PHE A 324 -12.14 -3.97 16.06
CA PHE A 324 -12.32 -2.52 15.93
C PHE A 324 -13.81 -2.15 15.96
N ASP A 325 -14.64 -2.82 15.17
CA ASP A 325 -16.10 -2.58 15.14
C ASP A 325 -16.71 -2.79 16.52
N GLN A 326 -16.33 -3.86 17.22
CA GLN A 326 -16.82 -4.14 18.57
C GLN A 326 -16.36 -3.07 19.57
N PHE A 327 -15.11 -2.61 19.49
CA PHE A 327 -14.60 -1.54 20.33
C PHE A 327 -15.36 -0.23 20.12
N VAL A 328 -15.68 0.12 18.88
CA VAL A 328 -16.46 1.31 18.53
C VAL A 328 -17.89 1.20 19.09
N ILE A 329 -18.53 0.04 18.98
CA ILE A 329 -19.86 -0.21 19.56
C ILE A 329 -19.85 -0.08 21.09
N ASP A 330 -18.86 -0.66 21.75
CA ASP A 330 -18.79 -0.69 23.22
C ASP A 330 -18.47 0.70 23.82
N ASN A 331 -17.87 1.59 23.04
CA ASN A 331 -17.52 2.95 23.44
C ASN A 331 -18.39 4.02 22.79
N ALA A 332 -19.56 3.65 22.26
CA ALA A 332 -20.50 4.57 21.64
C ALA A 332 -20.72 5.83 22.50
N LEU A 333 -20.73 6.98 21.83
CA LEU A 333 -20.96 8.27 22.48
C LEU A 333 -22.42 8.39 22.96
N LYS A 334 -22.68 9.46 23.71
CA LYS A 334 -24.03 9.79 24.21
C LYS A 334 -24.38 11.25 23.94
N VAL A 335 -24.05 11.73 22.74
CA VAL A 335 -24.37 13.10 22.32
C VAL A 335 -25.89 13.24 22.20
N PRO A 336 -26.52 14.19 22.90
CA PRO A 336 -27.96 14.42 22.82
C PRO A 336 -28.41 14.73 21.39
N GLY A 337 -29.56 14.18 20.98
CA GLY A 337 -30.14 14.41 19.65
C GLY A 337 -29.57 13.52 18.54
N LEU A 338 -28.60 12.66 18.83
CA LEU A 338 -28.14 11.60 17.93
C LEU A 338 -28.76 10.25 18.30
N THR A 339 -29.05 9.43 17.29
CA THR A 339 -29.43 8.03 17.47
C THR A 339 -28.29 7.21 18.05
N LYS A 340 -28.58 5.99 18.50
CA LYS A 340 -27.54 5.04 18.94
C LYS A 340 -26.53 4.76 17.82
N GLN A 341 -27.00 4.57 16.59
CA GLN A 341 -26.12 4.28 15.46
C GLN A 341 -25.24 5.47 15.10
N GLU A 342 -25.80 6.69 15.05
CA GLU A 342 -25.00 7.91 14.83
C GLU A 342 -23.93 8.11 15.90
N ASN A 343 -24.21 7.80 17.17
CA ASN A 343 -23.21 7.87 18.24
C ASN A 343 -22.11 6.81 18.13
N ILE A 344 -22.42 5.62 17.61
CA ILE A 344 -21.44 4.56 17.31
C ILE A 344 -20.53 5.05 16.17
N ASP A 345 -21.14 5.51 15.07
CA ASP A 345 -20.40 5.95 13.88
C ASP A 345 -19.56 7.20 14.18
N LEU A 346 -20.09 8.13 14.99
CA LEU A 346 -19.36 9.31 15.45
C LEU A 346 -18.12 8.89 16.24
N PHE A 347 -18.22 7.93 17.16
CA PHE A 347 -17.05 7.51 17.94
C PHE A 347 -15.91 6.99 17.04
N GLY A 348 -16.23 6.16 16.05
CA GLY A 348 -15.25 5.72 15.05
C GLY A 348 -14.69 6.88 14.22
N ALA A 349 -15.57 7.78 13.76
CA ALA A 349 -15.17 8.97 13.00
C ALA A 349 -14.26 9.91 13.81
N ARG A 350 -14.47 10.01 15.13
CA ARG A 350 -13.61 10.74 16.07
C ARG A 350 -12.22 10.11 16.17
N MET A 351 -12.09 8.78 16.14
CA MET A 351 -10.78 8.10 16.16
C MET A 351 -9.99 8.39 14.87
N VAL A 352 -10.65 8.40 13.72
CA VAL A 352 -9.99 8.61 12.41
C VAL A 352 -9.80 10.10 12.11
N GLY A 353 -10.77 10.94 12.49
CA GLY A 353 -10.91 12.34 12.07
C GLY A 353 -11.68 12.53 10.77
N ARG A 354 -12.25 11.45 10.21
CA ARG A 354 -13.20 11.47 9.09
C ARG A 354 -14.29 10.44 9.33
N TRP A 355 -15.48 10.71 8.82
CA TRP A 355 -16.52 9.70 8.69
C TRP A 355 -16.11 8.62 7.69
N LYS A 356 -16.79 7.47 7.73
CA LYS A 356 -16.55 6.37 6.78
C LYS A 356 -16.68 6.83 5.31
N SER A 357 -17.59 7.76 5.05
CA SER A 357 -17.78 8.41 3.74
C SER A 357 -16.54 9.17 3.25
N GLY A 358 -15.68 9.67 4.14
CA GLY A 358 -14.62 10.61 3.83
C GLY A 358 -14.86 12.05 4.29
N ALA A 359 -16.08 12.40 4.73
CA ALA A 359 -16.35 13.74 5.27
C ALA A 359 -15.46 14.03 6.51
N PRO A 360 -14.72 15.14 6.56
CA PRO A 360 -13.89 15.46 7.72
C PRO A 360 -14.76 15.90 8.89
N ILE A 361 -14.53 15.31 10.07
CA ILE A 361 -15.29 15.69 11.28
C ILE A 361 -15.03 17.14 11.69
N ASP A 362 -13.91 17.73 11.26
CA ASP A 362 -13.63 19.14 11.52
C ASP A 362 -14.71 20.06 10.94
N LEU A 363 -15.29 19.69 9.78
CA LEU A 363 -16.38 20.41 9.10
C LEU A 363 -17.77 19.83 9.39
N ALA A 364 -17.85 18.52 9.65
CA ALA A 364 -19.09 17.80 9.94
C ALA A 364 -18.99 17.07 11.30
N PRO A 365 -19.00 17.81 12.43
CA PRO A 365 -18.52 17.27 13.72
C PRO A 365 -19.46 16.31 14.43
N LEU A 366 -20.75 16.27 14.06
CA LEU A 366 -21.76 15.47 14.75
C LEU A 366 -22.48 14.44 13.87
N ARG A 367 -22.55 14.68 12.56
CA ARG A 367 -23.18 13.77 11.60
C ARG A 367 -22.37 13.68 10.32
N ASP A 368 -22.43 12.52 9.68
CA ASP A 368 -21.84 12.31 8.36
C ASP A 368 -22.53 13.21 7.32
N ASP A 369 -21.74 13.71 6.37
CA ASP A 369 -22.20 14.48 5.22
C ASP A 369 -21.61 13.87 3.94
N GLN A 370 -22.36 12.97 3.31
CA GLN A 370 -21.92 12.30 2.09
C GLN A 370 -21.79 13.25 0.89
N VAL A 371 -22.48 14.40 0.91
CA VAL A 371 -22.36 15.42 -0.15
C VAL A 371 -21.04 16.16 0.01
N LEU A 372 -20.69 16.54 1.24
CA LEU A 372 -19.37 17.08 1.56
C LEU A 372 -18.27 16.07 1.21
N ALA A 373 -18.42 14.80 1.58
CA ALA A 373 -17.41 13.77 1.33
C ALA A 373 -17.01 13.65 -0.15
N LYS A 374 -18.00 13.75 -1.05
CA LYS A 374 -17.84 13.62 -2.52
C LYS A 374 -17.46 14.92 -3.22
N ASP A 375 -17.28 16.00 -2.46
CA ASP A 375 -16.86 17.28 -3.00
C ASP A 375 -15.37 17.50 -2.73
N ALA A 376 -14.54 17.16 -3.71
CA ALA A 376 -13.09 17.30 -3.63
C ALA A 376 -12.62 18.75 -3.34
N ARG A 377 -13.45 19.77 -3.59
CA ARG A 377 -13.11 21.16 -3.26
C ARG A 377 -13.41 21.54 -1.81
N ARG A 378 -14.17 20.72 -1.07
CA ARG A 378 -14.57 20.99 0.32
C ARG A 378 -14.10 19.92 1.30
N ASN A 379 -14.00 18.66 0.88
CA ASN A 379 -13.69 17.54 1.78
C ASN A 379 -12.26 17.58 2.37
N ASN A 380 -11.41 18.51 1.92
CA ASN A 380 -10.10 18.75 2.48
C ASN A 380 -9.88 20.19 2.93
N ASP A 381 -10.89 21.06 2.81
CA ASP A 381 -10.83 22.50 3.07
C ASP A 381 -11.04 22.84 4.55
N PHE A 382 -10.07 22.46 5.37
CA PHE A 382 -10.09 22.71 6.81
C PHE A 382 -8.65 22.76 7.35
N ASN A 383 -8.46 23.25 8.57
CA ASN A 383 -7.12 23.27 9.19
C ASN A 383 -7.13 23.04 10.71
N PHE A 384 -8.27 22.63 11.28
CA PHE A 384 -8.52 22.49 12.71
C PHE A 384 -8.60 23.80 13.52
N ASN A 385 -8.51 24.95 12.86
CA ASN A 385 -8.78 26.26 13.46
C ASN A 385 -10.13 26.78 12.95
N HIS A 386 -10.97 27.30 13.85
CA HIS A 386 -12.32 27.78 13.54
C HIS A 386 -12.49 29.30 13.77
N GLY A 387 -11.39 30.04 13.94
CA GLY A 387 -11.41 31.50 14.02
C GLY A 387 -11.89 32.04 15.37
N ASP A 388 -12.63 33.16 15.34
CA ASP A 388 -12.95 33.95 16.53
C ASP A 388 -13.65 33.14 17.63
N GLY A 389 -13.06 33.15 18.83
CA GLY A 389 -13.57 32.42 19.99
C GLY A 389 -13.22 30.92 20.02
N PHE A 390 -12.56 30.38 18.99
CA PHE A 390 -12.03 29.02 19.00
C PHE A 390 -10.58 28.99 19.49
N ASP A 391 -10.35 28.33 20.63
CA ASP A 391 -8.99 28.09 21.12
C ASP A 391 -8.49 26.71 20.64
N ILE A 392 -7.60 26.71 19.65
CA ILE A 392 -7.01 25.50 19.09
C ILE A 392 -6.18 24.71 20.11
N VAL A 393 -5.75 25.31 21.22
CA VAL A 393 -4.98 24.64 22.27
C VAL A 393 -5.87 23.79 23.19
N THR A 394 -7.14 24.13 23.30
CA THR A 394 -8.05 23.52 24.28
C THR A 394 -9.27 22.86 23.66
N ASN A 395 -9.77 23.38 22.54
CA ASN A 395 -11.02 22.93 21.93
C ASN A 395 -10.82 21.68 21.06
N GLN A 396 -11.51 20.60 21.45
CA GLN A 396 -11.52 19.32 20.75
C GLN A 396 -12.92 18.95 20.23
N THR A 397 -13.90 19.85 20.32
CA THR A 397 -15.31 19.56 19.99
C THR A 397 -15.46 19.14 18.52
N ASN A 398 -14.78 19.80 17.59
CA ASN A 398 -14.84 19.46 16.16
C ASN A 398 -14.00 18.22 15.82
N CYS A 399 -12.73 18.20 16.24
CA CYS A 399 -11.79 17.12 15.96
C CYS A 399 -10.87 16.87 17.17
N PRO A 400 -10.68 15.63 17.66
CA PRO A 400 -9.77 15.39 18.78
C PRO A 400 -8.33 15.56 18.34
N PHE A 401 -7.48 15.99 19.26
CA PHE A 401 -6.03 16.07 19.03
C PHE A 401 -5.41 14.69 18.71
N SER A 402 -6.02 13.62 19.21
CA SER A 402 -5.58 12.24 18.99
C SER A 402 -6.02 11.65 17.65
N ALA A 403 -6.92 12.28 16.90
CA ALA A 403 -7.44 11.71 15.66
C ALA A 403 -6.34 11.41 14.64
N HIS A 404 -6.47 10.28 13.94
CA HIS A 404 -5.46 9.79 13.01
C HIS A 404 -5.01 10.84 11.97
N ILE A 405 -5.95 11.50 11.28
CA ILE A 405 -5.59 12.52 10.28
C ILE A 405 -4.97 13.78 10.89
N ARG A 406 -5.25 14.09 12.16
CA ARG A 406 -4.74 15.28 12.85
C ARG A 406 -3.34 15.01 13.38
N LYS A 407 -3.09 13.81 13.90
CA LYS A 407 -1.73 13.32 14.23
C LYS A 407 -0.82 13.27 13.02
N THR A 408 -1.31 12.77 11.88
CA THR A 408 -0.49 12.53 10.68
C THR A 408 -0.34 13.76 9.77
N ARG A 409 -1.27 14.72 9.84
CA ARG A 409 -1.13 16.06 9.22
C ARG A 409 -1.73 17.13 10.15
N PRO A 410 -0.93 17.71 11.06
CA PRO A 410 -1.33 18.68 12.09
C PRO A 410 -1.96 20.00 11.62
N ARG A 411 -1.67 20.45 10.39
CA ARG A 411 -2.16 21.73 9.83
C ARG A 411 -1.92 22.90 10.81
N ALA A 412 -2.97 23.61 11.22
CA ALA A 412 -2.86 24.81 12.05
C ALA A 412 -2.45 24.53 13.50
N ASP A 413 -2.32 23.27 13.95
CA ASP A 413 -1.73 22.96 15.26
C ASP A 413 -0.27 23.44 15.41
N PHE A 414 0.40 23.76 14.29
CA PHE A 414 1.72 24.40 14.26
C PHE A 414 1.67 25.94 14.11
N GLY A 415 0.48 26.54 14.06
CA GLY A 415 0.30 27.92 13.61
C GLY A 415 0.43 28.00 12.10
N GLU A 416 1.66 28.14 11.60
CA GLU A 416 1.96 27.97 10.17
C GLU A 416 2.03 26.48 9.83
N GLU A 417 1.40 26.07 8.72
CA GLU A 417 1.38 24.66 8.33
C GLU A 417 2.81 24.17 8.01
N ASN A 418 3.18 23.04 8.61
CA ASN A 418 4.46 22.39 8.35
C ASN A 418 4.60 22.02 6.86
N THR A 419 5.73 22.36 6.25
CA THR A 419 6.02 22.06 4.84
C THR A 419 7.08 20.97 4.62
N SER A 420 7.66 20.45 5.70
CA SER A 420 8.85 19.57 5.66
C SER A 420 8.53 18.09 5.91
N ILE A 421 7.39 17.80 6.56
CA ILE A 421 7.01 16.45 6.97
C ILE A 421 5.72 16.06 6.26
N HIS A 422 5.88 15.54 5.05
CA HIS A 422 4.79 15.04 4.22
C HIS A 422 5.20 13.74 3.54
N ILE A 423 4.20 12.94 3.17
CA ILE A 423 4.39 11.71 2.39
C ILE A 423 3.34 11.65 1.29
N ILE A 424 3.68 11.03 0.17
CA ILE A 424 2.68 10.59 -0.82
C ILE A 424 2.31 9.15 -0.47
N ARG A 425 1.01 8.86 -0.30
CA ARG A 425 0.54 7.51 0.05
C ARG A 425 -0.05 6.80 -1.16
N ALA A 426 0.30 5.52 -1.32
CA ALA A 426 -0.12 4.67 -2.43
C ALA A 426 -0.54 3.27 -1.94
N GLY A 427 -1.08 3.19 -0.72
CA GLY A 427 -1.47 1.92 -0.12
C GLY A 427 -2.70 1.28 -0.76
N ILE A 428 -2.85 -0.03 -0.60
CA ILE A 428 -4.00 -0.81 -1.07
C ILE A 428 -4.44 -1.84 -0.01
N PRO A 429 -5.74 -2.08 0.20
CA PRO A 429 -6.19 -3.17 1.07
C PRO A 429 -5.74 -4.54 0.54
N TYR A 430 -5.50 -5.50 1.44
CA TYR A 430 -5.23 -6.91 1.10
C TYR A 430 -6.13 -7.85 1.90
N GLY A 431 -6.27 -9.08 1.42
CA GLY A 431 -7.08 -10.11 2.07
C GLY A 431 -8.58 -10.00 1.79
N PRO A 432 -9.38 -10.99 2.24
CA PRO A 432 -10.81 -11.03 1.99
C PRO A 432 -11.59 -10.08 2.91
N GLU A 433 -12.84 -9.80 2.55
CA GLU A 433 -13.81 -9.14 3.44
C GLU A 433 -14.03 -9.96 4.74
N VAL A 434 -14.59 -9.30 5.76
CA VAL A 434 -14.99 -9.96 7.01
C VAL A 434 -16.09 -11.00 6.72
N THR A 435 -15.88 -12.24 7.17
CA THR A 435 -16.88 -13.30 7.00
C THR A 435 -18.07 -13.13 7.96
N LEU A 436 -19.20 -13.77 7.65
CA LEU A 436 -20.36 -13.78 8.55
C LEU A 436 -20.01 -14.33 9.94
N LEU A 437 -19.16 -15.36 10.00
CA LEU A 437 -18.74 -15.97 11.26
C LEU A 437 -17.86 -15.02 12.09
N GLU A 438 -16.87 -14.37 11.48
CA GLU A 438 -16.03 -13.38 12.17
C GLU A 438 -16.87 -12.21 12.72
N LYS A 439 -17.86 -11.74 11.95
CA LYS A 439 -18.81 -10.71 12.38
C LYS A 439 -19.66 -11.16 13.56
N GLN A 440 -20.19 -12.39 13.54
CA GLN A 440 -20.98 -12.94 14.64
C GLN A 440 -20.15 -13.15 15.92
N LEU A 441 -18.91 -13.63 15.76
CA LEU A 441 -17.99 -13.87 16.87
C LEU A 441 -17.31 -12.59 17.38
N LYS A 442 -17.41 -11.48 16.65
CA LYS A 442 -16.73 -10.21 16.93
C LYS A 442 -15.22 -10.40 17.09
N LYS A 443 -14.68 -11.33 16.30
CA LYS A 443 -13.29 -11.78 16.40
C LYS A 443 -12.79 -12.18 15.03
N SER A 444 -11.62 -11.67 14.66
CA SER A 444 -10.91 -12.10 13.45
C SER A 444 -10.52 -13.58 13.54
N SER A 445 -10.50 -14.26 12.39
CA SER A 445 -10.00 -15.63 12.31
C SER A 445 -8.48 -15.68 12.49
N ASP A 446 -7.99 -16.74 13.15
CA ASP A 446 -6.56 -17.04 13.22
C ASP A 446 -6.04 -17.76 11.94
N LEU A 447 -6.93 -18.08 11.00
CA LEU A 447 -6.56 -18.67 9.71
C LEU A 447 -5.91 -17.61 8.81
N GLY A 448 -4.64 -17.80 8.45
CA GLY A 448 -3.89 -16.84 7.64
C GLY A 448 -4.50 -16.51 6.27
N ILE A 449 -5.33 -17.40 5.69
CA ILE A 449 -6.06 -17.12 4.44
C ILE A 449 -7.16 -16.06 4.60
N LEU A 450 -7.59 -15.79 5.84
CA LEU A 450 -8.55 -14.75 6.21
C LEU A 450 -7.84 -13.52 6.78
N GLU A 451 -6.51 -13.52 6.84
CA GLU A 451 -5.74 -12.31 7.20
C GLU A 451 -6.06 -11.22 6.17
N ARG A 452 -6.36 -10.03 6.70
CA ARG A 452 -6.71 -8.85 5.93
C ARG A 452 -6.02 -7.63 6.53
N GLY A 453 -5.89 -6.59 5.73
CA GLY A 453 -5.34 -5.34 6.21
C GLY A 453 -4.92 -4.42 5.08
N LEU A 454 -3.91 -3.60 5.34
CA LEU A 454 -3.40 -2.60 4.40
C LEU A 454 -1.97 -2.95 3.99
N ALA A 455 -1.73 -3.07 2.68
CA ALA A 455 -0.41 -3.02 2.09
C ALA A 455 -0.06 -1.53 1.93
N PHE A 456 0.47 -0.94 2.99
CA PHE A 456 0.76 0.49 3.05
C PHE A 456 2.05 0.81 2.29
N VAL A 457 1.99 1.89 1.52
CA VAL A 457 3.10 2.42 0.72
C VAL A 457 3.16 3.93 0.94
N ALA A 458 4.34 4.44 1.27
CA ALA A 458 4.61 5.87 1.37
C ALA A 458 5.90 6.26 0.62
N TYR A 459 5.81 7.33 -0.17
CA TYR A 459 6.92 7.92 -0.89
C TYR A 459 7.36 9.25 -0.27
N GLN A 460 8.68 9.42 -0.17
CA GLN A 460 9.37 10.60 0.36
C GLN A 460 10.83 10.62 -0.10
N SER A 461 11.47 11.79 -0.12
CA SER A 461 12.91 11.89 -0.41
C SER A 461 13.79 11.61 0.81
N ASN A 462 13.23 11.62 2.02
CA ASN A 462 13.92 11.31 3.28
C ASN A 462 12.97 10.58 4.23
N ILE A 463 13.27 9.32 4.55
CA ILE A 463 12.42 8.46 5.39
C ILE A 463 12.30 9.04 6.80
N GLY A 464 13.42 9.55 7.33
CA GLY A 464 13.51 10.15 8.67
C GLY A 464 12.77 11.48 8.83
N SER A 465 12.37 12.11 7.72
CA SER A 465 11.52 13.32 7.68
C SER A 465 10.15 13.05 7.03
N GLY A 466 9.81 11.79 6.78
CA GLY A 466 8.53 11.36 6.20
C GLY A 466 7.86 10.32 7.08
N PHE A 467 7.67 9.12 6.56
CA PHE A 467 7.00 8.01 7.25
C PHE A 467 7.51 7.78 8.69
N GLN A 468 8.83 7.66 8.88
CA GLN A 468 9.40 7.35 10.20
C GLN A 468 9.15 8.48 11.19
N PHE A 469 9.22 9.74 10.72
CA PHE A 469 8.97 10.90 11.57
C PHE A 469 7.52 10.92 12.05
N ILE A 470 6.58 10.74 11.13
CA ILE A 470 5.14 10.75 11.41
C ILE A 470 4.80 9.64 12.40
N GLN A 471 5.29 8.42 12.19
CA GLN A 471 5.04 7.29 13.09
C GLN A 471 5.60 7.58 14.50
N LYS A 472 6.91 7.86 14.59
CA LYS A 472 7.60 7.95 15.89
C LYS A 472 7.26 9.20 16.68
N ASN A 473 7.29 10.36 16.03
CA ASN A 473 7.26 11.65 16.74
C ASN A 473 5.84 12.19 16.92
N TRP A 474 4.89 11.76 16.09
CA TRP A 474 3.51 12.24 16.14
C TRP A 474 2.54 11.15 16.59
N VAL A 475 2.47 10.05 15.85
CA VAL A 475 1.51 8.96 16.04
C VAL A 475 1.73 8.24 17.38
N ASP A 476 2.96 7.83 17.68
CA ASP A 476 3.32 7.11 18.91
C ASP A 476 3.56 8.02 20.13
N ASN A 477 3.61 9.33 19.91
CA ASN A 477 3.91 10.30 20.96
C ASN A 477 2.63 10.74 21.67
N ALA A 478 2.42 10.25 22.90
CA ALA A 478 1.26 10.59 23.72
C ALA A 478 1.16 12.10 24.08
N ASN A 479 2.28 12.80 24.06
CA ASN A 479 2.39 14.22 24.39
C ASN A 479 2.41 15.13 23.16
N PHE A 480 2.36 14.56 21.95
CA PHE A 480 2.14 15.35 20.74
C PHE A 480 0.65 15.65 20.61
N PHE A 481 0.18 16.90 20.54
CA PHE A 481 0.82 18.21 20.40
C PHE A 481 1.30 18.85 21.72
N PHE A 482 2.43 19.56 21.68
CA PHE A 482 2.95 20.27 22.84
C PHE A 482 2.02 21.42 23.26
N GLY A 483 1.88 21.64 24.58
CA GLY A 483 1.15 22.78 25.13
C GLY A 483 -0.37 22.64 25.20
N LYS A 484 -0.96 21.51 24.77
CA LYS A 484 -2.39 21.25 24.95
C LYS A 484 -2.72 21.00 26.43
N GLN A 485 -3.84 21.55 26.91
CA GLN A 485 -4.24 21.42 28.32
C GLN A 485 -4.58 19.98 28.73
N VAL A 486 -5.23 19.23 27.82
CA VAL A 486 -5.47 17.80 27.99
C VAL A 486 -4.48 17.05 27.10
N PRO A 487 -3.61 16.19 27.67
CA PRO A 487 -2.69 15.37 26.89
C PRO A 487 -3.47 14.53 25.87
N PRO A 488 -3.18 14.63 24.56
CA PRO A 488 -3.95 13.92 23.54
C PRO A 488 -3.95 12.40 23.70
N GLY A 489 -2.83 11.84 24.16
CA GLY A 489 -2.56 10.42 24.02
C GLY A 489 -2.01 10.10 22.62
N VAL A 490 -1.86 8.82 22.35
CA VAL A 490 -1.37 8.32 21.05
C VAL A 490 -2.49 8.31 20.01
N ASP A 491 -2.13 8.11 18.76
CA ASP A 491 -3.08 7.81 17.69
C ASP A 491 -3.88 6.51 18.01
N PRO A 492 -5.22 6.53 17.90
CA PRO A 492 -6.06 5.41 18.30
C PRO A 492 -6.14 4.28 17.25
N ILE A 493 -5.62 4.48 16.04
CA ILE A 493 -5.66 3.52 14.93
C ILE A 493 -4.33 2.75 14.85
N ILE A 494 -3.21 3.48 14.77
CA ILE A 494 -1.87 2.93 14.52
C ILE A 494 -0.83 3.32 15.59
N GLY A 495 -1.21 4.11 16.59
CA GLY A 495 -0.30 4.54 17.63
C GLY A 495 0.05 3.42 18.60
N SER A 496 1.31 3.38 18.99
CA SER A 496 1.87 2.54 20.04
C SER A 496 2.41 3.39 21.19
N THR A 497 2.57 2.81 22.37
CA THR A 497 3.31 3.45 23.47
C THR A 497 4.74 2.92 23.49
N ASN A 498 5.71 3.76 23.13
CA ASN A 498 7.14 3.45 22.98
C ASN A 498 7.88 3.16 24.32
N GLN A 499 7.28 2.37 25.22
CA GLN A 499 7.90 1.99 26.50
C GLN A 499 8.26 0.50 26.49
N GLY A 500 9.43 0.18 25.93
CA GLY A 500 10.07 -1.14 26.00
C GLY A 500 9.52 -2.17 25.00
N PRO A 501 10.06 -3.41 25.02
CA PRO A 501 9.63 -4.48 24.12
C PRO A 501 8.13 -4.78 24.33
N SER A 502 7.31 -4.25 23.43
CA SER A 502 5.86 -4.47 23.47
C SER A 502 5.55 -5.89 23.01
N ASN A 503 4.79 -6.63 23.82
CA ASN A 503 4.21 -7.93 23.42
C ASN A 503 2.91 -7.75 22.59
N GLY A 504 2.65 -6.53 22.12
CA GLY A 504 1.37 -6.10 21.56
C GLY A 504 0.30 -5.91 22.63
N ASN A 505 -0.78 -5.21 22.25
CA ASN A 505 -1.92 -4.93 23.10
C ASN A 505 -1.57 -4.14 24.38
N THR A 506 -0.45 -3.40 24.40
CA THR A 506 -0.12 -2.51 25.51
C THR A 506 -1.27 -1.49 25.66
N PRO A 507 -1.87 -1.32 26.86
CA PRO A 507 -2.96 -0.37 27.05
C PRO A 507 -2.54 1.06 26.73
N ARG A 508 -3.34 1.75 25.90
CA ARG A 508 -3.07 3.13 25.45
C ARG A 508 -4.21 4.05 25.85
N PRO A 509 -4.00 4.98 26.80
CA PRO A 509 -5.00 5.99 27.11
C PRO A 509 -5.04 7.05 25.99
N VAL A 510 -6.25 7.38 25.54
CA VAL A 510 -6.52 8.41 24.55
C VAL A 510 -7.60 9.33 25.10
N SER A 511 -7.40 10.64 24.99
CA SER A 511 -8.36 11.66 25.43
C SER A 511 -9.03 12.33 24.24
N GLY A 512 -10.00 13.21 24.51
CA GLY A 512 -10.63 14.06 23.50
C GLY A 512 -11.67 13.38 22.62
N LEU A 513 -11.79 12.04 22.60
CA LEU A 513 -12.71 11.34 21.69
C LEU A 513 -14.19 11.68 21.95
N ASP A 514 -14.54 11.99 23.21
CA ASP A 514 -15.87 12.46 23.60
C ASP A 514 -15.95 14.00 23.46
N PRO A 515 -16.76 14.53 22.53
CA PRO A 515 -16.83 15.99 22.31
C PRO A 515 -17.51 16.74 23.46
N LEU A 516 -18.19 16.05 24.38
CA LEU A 516 -18.83 16.66 25.56
C LEU A 516 -17.94 16.62 26.81
N ASP A 517 -16.94 15.74 26.82
CA ASP A 517 -15.96 15.61 27.90
C ASP A 517 -14.58 15.30 27.31
N PRO A 518 -13.81 16.33 26.90
CA PRO A 518 -12.49 16.13 26.31
C PRO A 518 -11.48 15.51 27.28
N SER A 519 -11.76 15.52 28.59
CA SER A 519 -10.92 14.91 29.62
C SER A 519 -11.17 13.41 29.80
N ARG A 520 -12.29 12.89 29.25
CA ARG A 520 -12.64 11.47 29.32
C ARG A 520 -11.57 10.62 28.65
N ILE A 521 -10.95 9.75 29.43
CA ILE A 521 -9.95 8.80 28.95
C ILE A 521 -10.63 7.54 28.44
N ILE A 522 -10.32 7.19 27.19
CA ILE A 522 -10.64 5.89 26.61
C ILE A 522 -9.35 5.09 26.50
N THR A 523 -9.31 3.92 27.13
CA THR A 523 -8.13 3.04 27.10
C THR A 523 -8.30 1.96 26.05
N ILE A 524 -7.51 2.04 24.98
CA ILE A 524 -7.43 1.02 23.94
C ILE A 524 -6.52 -0.10 24.45
N LYS A 525 -7.08 -1.30 24.62
CA LYS A 525 -6.36 -2.48 25.16
C LYS A 525 -5.93 -3.47 24.10
N LYS A 526 -6.34 -3.28 22.85
CA LYS A 526 -6.04 -4.19 21.74
C LYS A 526 -5.52 -3.39 20.56
N ASP A 527 -4.50 -3.92 19.89
CA ASP A 527 -4.04 -3.41 18.61
C ASP A 527 -5.03 -3.82 17.53
N PHE A 528 -5.66 -2.82 16.91
CA PHE A 528 -6.50 -3.06 15.74
C PHE A 528 -5.66 -3.18 14.47
N VAL A 529 -4.49 -2.55 14.46
CA VAL A 529 -3.50 -2.65 13.39
C VAL A 529 -2.23 -3.27 13.95
N VAL A 530 -1.76 -4.35 13.33
CA VAL A 530 -0.53 -5.04 13.73
C VAL A 530 0.40 -5.16 12.54
N SER A 531 1.63 -4.69 12.70
CA SER A 531 2.69 -4.87 11.72
C SER A 531 3.02 -6.34 11.50
N ARG A 532 2.99 -6.74 10.23
CA ARG A 532 3.50 -8.02 9.71
C ARG A 532 4.87 -7.84 9.07
N GLY A 533 5.51 -6.70 9.32
CA GLY A 533 6.78 -6.30 8.74
C GLY A 533 6.63 -5.49 7.47
N GLY A 534 7.78 -5.17 6.92
CA GLY A 534 7.92 -4.34 5.75
C GLY A 534 9.39 -4.05 5.49
N GLU A 535 9.65 -3.12 4.60
CA GLU A 535 11.01 -2.75 4.22
C GLU A 535 11.05 -1.33 3.63
N TYR A 536 12.23 -0.71 3.70
CA TYR A 536 12.57 0.53 3.03
C TYR A 536 13.26 0.23 1.68
N PHE A 537 12.70 0.77 0.61
CA PHE A 537 13.23 0.64 -0.74
C PHE A 537 13.58 2.01 -1.33
N PHE A 538 14.45 2.01 -2.32
CA PHE A 538 14.67 3.11 -3.24
C PHE A 538 14.05 2.74 -4.59
N SER A 539 13.10 3.53 -5.06
CA SER A 539 12.52 3.44 -6.40
C SER A 539 13.35 4.32 -7.34
N PRO A 540 14.28 3.76 -8.13
CA PRO A 540 15.15 4.53 -9.01
C PRO A 540 14.36 5.19 -10.15
N SER A 541 14.95 6.19 -10.78
CA SER A 541 14.49 6.67 -12.08
C SER A 541 14.70 5.63 -13.19
N LEU A 542 14.00 5.76 -14.31
CA LEU A 542 14.15 4.84 -15.43
C LEU A 542 15.58 4.81 -15.96
N SER A 543 16.21 5.98 -16.09
CA SER A 543 17.62 6.07 -16.49
C SER A 543 18.53 5.33 -15.51
N ALA A 544 18.30 5.46 -14.20
CA ALA A 544 19.10 4.81 -13.16
C ALA A 544 19.00 3.27 -13.20
N ILE A 545 17.86 2.73 -13.64
CA ILE A 545 17.69 1.28 -13.88
C ILE A 545 18.69 0.79 -14.95
N LEU A 546 19.01 1.60 -15.96
CA LEU A 546 19.96 1.24 -17.02
C LEU A 546 21.43 1.51 -16.64
N ASP A 547 21.71 2.63 -15.98
CA ASP A 547 23.04 2.98 -15.44
C ASP A 547 22.84 3.79 -14.14
N PRO A 548 23.31 3.32 -12.96
CA PRO A 548 24.29 2.25 -12.76
C PRO A 548 23.73 0.85 -12.54
N ILE A 549 22.42 0.68 -12.36
CA ILE A 549 21.86 -0.58 -11.85
C ILE A 549 22.11 -1.76 -12.79
N ALA A 550 21.95 -1.59 -14.10
CA ALA A 550 22.13 -2.65 -15.11
C ALA A 550 23.55 -2.70 -15.73
N LYS A 551 24.49 -1.90 -15.22
CA LYS A 551 25.87 -1.83 -15.69
C LYS A 551 26.71 -2.92 -15.03
#